data_AF-A0A925MD09-F1
#
_entry.id   AF-A0A925MD09-F1
#
_cell.length_a   1.000
_cell.length_b   1.000
_cell.length_c   1.000
_cell.angle_alpha   90.00
_cell.angle_beta   90.00
_cell.angle_gamma   90.00
#
_symmetry.space_group_name_H-M   'P 1'
#
loop_
_entity.id
_entity.type
_entity.pdbx_description
1 polymer ?
#
loop_
_entity_poly.entity_id
_entity_poly.type
_entity_poly.pdbx_seq_one_letter_code
_entity_poly.pdbx_strand_id
1 'polypeptide(L)'
;MSWFSSGSIRPSSGPFGPFGPFVPLILCSALAATACIAPAPRDVAPVPDDETTHEILADAPRVAFVQLFEWKWTDVARECETYLGPKGFTAAQISPPNEHAWIPSGDGAPFPWWMRYQPVSYSLDRSRSGTRAEFANMVSRCTAAGVAIYADVVINHMASGSGSTSSAGASGWGGRSYPRVPYGPNDFHASCGITNYQDAGNVQNCELAGLQDLNTSAAYVRGKIADYLVDLANLGVRGFRVDAAKHLSPGVLGAIFGAVNARVAARPFWFLEVIGAAGEAVQPSQYFGLSDGQATVTEFAFGPQLFGKFAGGGKLADLRTFGETWGLLPSARAVAFTDNHDKQRGHGGGGNYLTYHQGATYDLANVFMLAWPYGYP
;
A
#
# COMPACT_ATOMS: atom_id res chain seq x y z
N MET A 1 18.18 -6.28 -13.55
CA MET A 1 18.36 -5.59 -12.26
C MET A 1 17.81 -6.53 -11.19
N SER A 2 18.68 -6.93 -10.27
CA SER A 2 18.48 -8.05 -9.33
C SER A 2 17.39 -7.73 -8.31
N TRP A 3 16.26 -8.45 -8.38
CA TRP A 3 15.21 -8.46 -7.38
C TRP A 3 15.40 -9.70 -6.51
N PHE A 4 15.62 -9.49 -5.20
CA PHE A 4 15.84 -10.50 -4.16
C PHE A 4 17.00 -11.49 -4.41
N SER A 5 18.20 -11.14 -3.93
CA SER A 5 19.24 -12.13 -3.61
C SER A 5 19.91 -11.76 -2.29
N SER A 6 19.56 -12.48 -1.23
CA SER A 6 20.21 -12.43 0.08
C SER A 6 21.58 -13.14 0.01
N GLY A 7 22.65 -12.36 0.03
CA GLY A 7 24.01 -12.86 0.27
C GLY A 7 24.26 -13.08 1.76
N SER A 8 24.44 -14.33 2.17
CA SER A 8 24.79 -14.75 3.53
C SER A 8 26.23 -14.33 3.89
N ILE A 9 26.40 -13.49 4.92
CA ILE A 9 27.68 -13.28 5.60
C ILE A 9 27.56 -13.75 7.06
N ARG A 10 28.30 -14.80 7.40
CA ARG A 10 28.48 -15.29 8.77
C ARG A 10 29.49 -14.40 9.52
N PRO A 11 29.28 -14.04 10.80
CA PRO A 11 30.37 -13.57 11.65
C PRO A 11 30.98 -14.75 12.42
N SER A 12 32.32 -14.86 12.34
CA SER A 12 33.12 -15.77 13.17
C SER A 12 33.28 -15.21 14.59
N SER A 13 33.05 -16.08 15.56
CA SER A 13 33.21 -15.93 17.00
C SER A 13 34.67 -15.93 17.49
N GLY A 14 34.98 -15.15 18.55
CA GLY A 14 36.18 -15.30 19.39
C GLY A 14 36.29 -14.22 20.49
N PRO A 15 36.85 -14.49 21.69
CA PRO A 15 36.12 -14.33 22.96
C PRO A 15 36.70 -13.36 24.02
N PHE A 16 35.81 -12.97 24.97
CA PHE A 16 35.95 -12.72 26.42
C PHE A 16 37.15 -11.94 27.03
N GLY A 17 36.83 -10.95 27.89
CA GLY A 17 37.65 -10.57 29.06
C GLY A 17 37.48 -9.13 29.57
N PRO A 18 37.03 -8.88 30.82
CA PRO A 18 36.72 -7.55 31.37
C PRO A 18 37.88 -6.94 32.18
N PHE A 19 37.84 -5.65 32.56
CA PHE A 19 38.25 -5.07 33.87
C PHE A 19 38.41 -3.54 33.81
N GLY A 20 37.56 -2.83 34.56
CA GLY A 20 37.97 -1.82 35.56
C GLY A 20 38.39 -0.39 35.12
N PRO A 21 38.15 0.63 35.99
CA PRO A 21 38.07 2.05 35.62
C PRO A 21 39.31 2.87 36.06
N PHE A 22 39.37 4.16 35.69
CA PHE A 22 39.73 5.33 36.53
C PHE A 22 40.24 6.52 35.67
N VAL A 23 39.62 7.67 35.93
CA VAL A 23 39.87 9.06 35.50
C VAL A 23 40.75 9.73 36.59
N PRO A 24 41.29 10.98 36.51
CA PRO A 24 41.72 11.91 35.43
C PRO A 24 43.18 12.41 35.60
N LEU A 25 43.69 13.25 34.68
CA LEU A 25 44.28 14.54 35.08
C LEU A 25 44.34 15.55 33.93
N ILE A 26 43.91 16.77 34.23
CA ILE A 26 43.91 17.97 33.39
C ILE A 26 45.28 18.64 33.48
N LEU A 27 45.82 19.14 32.36
CA LEU A 27 46.70 20.32 32.38
C LEU A 27 46.31 21.28 31.26
N CYS A 28 46.09 22.53 31.66
CA CYS A 28 45.61 23.64 30.85
C CYS A 28 46.79 24.51 30.42
N SER A 29 46.84 24.94 29.16
CA SER A 29 47.68 26.06 28.72
C SER A 29 46.84 26.95 27.79
N ALA A 30 46.64 28.18 28.23
CA ALA A 30 45.84 29.21 27.58
C ALA A 30 46.58 29.86 26.41
N LEU A 31 45.85 30.29 25.36
CA LEU A 31 46.01 31.62 24.76
C LEU A 31 44.83 31.98 23.83
N ALA A 32 44.30 33.20 24.04
CA ALA A 32 43.56 34.08 23.14
C ALA A 32 42.16 33.68 22.61
N ALA A 33 41.19 34.49 23.07
CA ALA A 33 39.78 34.49 22.71
C ALA A 33 39.49 34.90 21.25
N THR A 34 38.62 34.12 20.60
CA THR A 34 37.63 34.64 19.65
C THR A 34 36.40 33.74 19.77
N ALA A 35 35.47 34.12 20.65
CA ALA A 35 34.24 33.37 20.83
C ALA A 35 33.39 33.51 19.56
N CYS A 36 33.19 32.41 18.85
CA CYS A 36 32.08 32.27 17.92
C CYS A 36 30.79 32.35 18.74
N ILE A 37 30.12 33.50 18.72
CA ILE A 37 28.77 33.61 19.27
C ILE A 37 27.86 32.87 18.28
N ALA A 38 27.51 31.62 18.61
CA ALA A 38 26.35 30.99 18.00
C ALA A 38 25.13 31.84 18.37
N PRO A 39 24.26 32.24 17.41
CA PRO A 39 23.00 32.87 17.77
C PRO A 39 22.24 31.91 18.69
N ALA A 40 21.76 32.43 19.82
CA ALA A 40 20.89 31.69 20.71
C ALA A 40 19.71 31.12 19.90
N PRO A 41 19.25 29.90 20.19
CA PRO A 41 18.00 29.40 19.62
C PRO A 41 16.92 30.47 19.87
N ARG A 42 16.25 30.91 18.81
CA ARG A 42 15.07 31.75 18.98
C ARG A 42 14.07 30.88 19.73
N ASP A 43 13.78 31.24 20.97
CA ASP A 43 12.62 30.74 21.69
C ASP A 43 11.39 31.10 20.84
N VAL A 44 10.95 30.13 20.04
CA VAL A 44 9.61 30.18 19.47
C VAL A 44 8.71 29.96 20.68
N ALA A 45 8.07 31.04 21.13
CA ALA A 45 7.02 30.94 22.13
C ALA A 45 6.06 29.82 21.68
N PRO A 46 5.61 28.93 22.58
CA PRO A 46 4.56 27.98 22.25
C PRO A 46 3.41 28.77 21.63
N VAL A 47 3.02 28.40 20.41
CA VAL A 47 1.72 28.83 19.89
C VAL A 47 0.71 28.31 20.93
N PRO A 48 -0.13 29.18 21.50
CA PRO A 48 -1.17 28.69 22.39
C PRO A 48 -1.94 27.61 21.65
N ASP A 49 -2.02 26.41 22.23
CA ASP A 49 -3.03 25.43 21.84
C ASP A 49 -4.37 26.08 22.18
N ASP A 50 -4.91 26.82 21.23
CA ASP A 50 -6.32 27.17 21.25
C ASP A 50 -7.04 25.84 21.03
N GLU A 51 -7.45 25.19 22.12
CA GLU A 51 -8.44 24.11 22.13
C GLU A 51 -9.82 24.61 21.65
N THR A 52 -9.89 25.57 20.73
CA THR A 52 -11.01 25.63 19.82
C THR A 52 -10.92 24.35 19.00
N THR A 53 -11.72 23.38 19.42
CA THR A 53 -12.19 22.31 18.53
C THR A 53 -12.65 23.01 17.26
N HIS A 54 -11.80 23.02 16.23
CA HIS A 54 -12.23 23.30 14.88
C HIS A 54 -13.18 22.16 14.54
N GLU A 55 -14.45 22.31 14.94
CA GLU A 55 -15.53 21.49 14.46
C GLU A 55 -15.46 21.61 12.94
N ILE A 56 -15.09 20.50 12.29
CA ILE A 56 -15.27 20.38 10.86
C ILE A 56 -16.77 20.61 10.66
N LEU A 57 -17.11 21.67 9.92
CA LEU A 57 -18.49 21.97 9.56
C LEU A 57 -19.13 20.65 9.12
N ALA A 58 -20.28 20.30 9.69
CA ALA A 58 -20.90 18.98 9.45
C ALA A 58 -21.10 18.65 7.95
N ASP A 59 -21.12 19.69 7.11
CA ASP A 59 -21.29 19.62 5.66
C ASP A 59 -19.98 19.78 4.85
N ALA A 60 -18.81 19.86 5.51
CA ALA A 60 -17.54 19.90 4.79
C ALA A 60 -17.36 18.58 4.00
N PRO A 61 -16.98 18.65 2.72
CA PRO A 61 -16.83 17.45 1.90
C PRO A 61 -15.77 16.53 2.50
N ARG A 62 -16.10 15.23 2.61
CA ARG A 62 -15.14 14.20 2.98
C ARG A 62 -14.23 13.94 1.79
N VAL A 63 -12.95 14.31 1.89
CA VAL A 63 -12.05 14.39 0.73
C VAL A 63 -10.93 13.36 0.69
N ALA A 64 -10.59 12.72 1.81
CA ALA A 64 -9.42 11.85 1.92
C ALA A 64 -9.74 10.49 2.53
N PHE A 65 -8.98 9.46 2.15
CA PHE A 65 -8.99 8.17 2.82
C PHE A 65 -7.65 7.87 3.51
N VAL A 66 -7.64 6.87 4.38
CA VAL A 66 -6.44 6.44 5.10
C VAL A 66 -6.14 4.97 4.84
N GLN A 67 -4.87 4.62 4.63
CA GLN A 67 -4.44 3.21 4.63
C GLN A 67 -4.10 2.78 6.07
N LEU A 68 -5.00 2.02 6.70
CA LEU A 68 -4.76 1.42 8.03
C LEU A 68 -3.97 0.11 7.90
N PHE A 69 -2.73 0.25 7.47
CA PHE A 69 -1.85 -0.87 7.12
C PHE A 69 -1.58 -1.80 8.30
N GLU A 70 -1.91 -3.09 8.15
CA GLU A 70 -1.79 -4.15 9.16
C GLU A 70 -2.68 -4.04 10.40
N TRP A 71 -3.66 -3.11 10.41
CA TRP A 71 -4.59 -3.00 11.52
C TRP A 71 -5.55 -4.20 11.60
N LYS A 72 -5.95 -4.56 12.82
CA LYS A 72 -7.00 -5.56 13.04
C LYS A 72 -8.38 -4.97 12.77
N TRP A 73 -9.33 -5.81 12.38
CA TRP A 73 -10.70 -5.38 12.07
C TRP A 73 -11.37 -4.66 13.25
N THR A 74 -11.14 -5.14 14.47
CA THR A 74 -11.66 -4.53 15.70
C THR A 74 -11.13 -3.13 15.95
N ASP A 75 -9.88 -2.86 15.55
CA ASP A 75 -9.24 -1.56 15.75
C ASP A 75 -9.66 -0.58 14.67
N VAL A 76 -9.75 -1.02 13.41
CA VAL A 76 -10.34 -0.22 12.31
C VAL A 76 -11.77 0.19 12.65
N ALA A 77 -12.60 -0.73 13.16
CA ALA A 77 -13.98 -0.44 13.53
C ALA A 77 -14.09 0.66 14.59
N ARG A 78 -13.21 0.62 15.58
CA ARG A 78 -13.11 1.64 16.63
C ARG A 78 -12.65 2.97 16.06
N GLU A 79 -11.60 2.95 15.25
CA GLU A 79 -10.99 4.13 14.63
C GLU A 79 -11.99 4.88 13.75
N CYS A 80 -12.84 4.14 13.03
CA CYS A 80 -13.94 4.72 12.24
C CYS A 80 -14.90 5.56 13.10
N GLU A 81 -15.27 5.07 14.27
CA GLU A 81 -16.24 5.74 15.15
C GLU A 81 -15.61 6.87 15.94
N THR A 82 -14.40 6.67 16.46
CA THR A 82 -13.78 7.59 17.41
C THR A 82 -12.94 8.68 16.75
N TYR A 83 -12.49 8.46 15.52
CA TYR A 83 -11.57 9.38 14.84
C TYR A 83 -11.98 9.68 13.39
N LEU A 84 -11.99 8.68 12.50
CA LEU A 84 -12.13 8.93 11.06
C LEU A 84 -13.48 9.54 10.69
N GLY A 85 -14.57 9.01 11.25
CA GLY A 85 -15.92 9.53 11.06
C GLY A 85 -16.03 10.99 11.53
N PRO A 86 -15.71 11.30 12.80
CA PRO A 86 -15.68 12.67 13.33
C PRO A 86 -14.73 13.64 12.60
N LYS A 87 -13.62 13.14 12.06
CA LYS A 87 -12.62 13.95 11.33
C LYS A 87 -12.88 14.07 9.82
N GLY A 88 -14.02 13.57 9.33
CA GLY A 88 -14.43 13.77 7.95
C GLY A 88 -13.63 12.96 6.92
N PHE A 89 -13.01 11.85 7.31
CA PHE A 89 -12.45 10.90 6.35
C PHE A 89 -13.57 10.23 5.57
N THR A 90 -13.36 10.01 4.28
CA THR A 90 -14.37 9.36 3.41
C THR A 90 -14.26 7.84 3.46
N ALA A 91 -13.04 7.30 3.63
CA ALA A 91 -12.82 5.86 3.64
C ALA A 91 -11.58 5.43 4.43
N ALA A 92 -11.49 4.12 4.69
CA ALA A 92 -10.30 3.43 5.14
C ALA A 92 -9.94 2.30 4.15
N GLN A 93 -8.71 2.31 3.65
CA GLN A 93 -8.11 1.16 2.97
C GLN A 93 -7.57 0.19 4.01
N ILE A 94 -7.97 -1.07 3.89
CA ILE A 94 -7.50 -2.17 4.73
C ILE A 94 -6.49 -3.05 3.99
N SER A 95 -5.61 -3.72 4.73
CA SER A 95 -4.74 -4.77 4.18
C SER A 95 -5.54 -6.00 3.69
N PRO A 96 -4.95 -6.89 2.87
CA PRO A 96 -5.68 -7.99 2.21
C PRO A 96 -6.50 -8.85 3.18
N PRO A 97 -7.84 -8.95 3.01
CA PRO A 97 -8.71 -9.57 4.00
C PRO A 97 -8.81 -11.09 3.87
N ASN A 98 -8.40 -11.65 2.74
CA ASN A 98 -8.48 -13.07 2.45
C ASN A 98 -7.40 -13.90 3.17
N GLU A 99 -7.60 -15.21 3.15
CA GLU A 99 -6.63 -16.19 3.61
C GLU A 99 -5.31 -16.08 2.83
N HIS A 100 -4.21 -15.93 3.57
CA HIS A 100 -2.88 -15.75 3.01
C HIS A 100 -1.88 -16.69 3.68
N ALA A 101 -0.70 -16.85 3.07
CA ALA A 101 0.36 -17.69 3.61
C ALA A 101 0.76 -17.23 5.02
N TRP A 102 1.09 -18.20 5.88
CA TRP A 102 1.61 -17.93 7.22
C TRP A 102 3.12 -18.14 7.24
N ILE A 103 3.86 -17.04 7.12
CA ILE A 103 5.31 -17.05 6.90
C ILE A 103 6.01 -16.65 8.20
N PRO A 104 6.74 -17.55 8.88
CA PRO A 104 7.30 -17.26 10.20
C PRO A 104 8.41 -16.20 10.19
N SER A 105 9.14 -16.06 9.08
CA SER A 105 10.23 -15.09 8.94
C SER A 105 10.46 -14.67 7.48
N GLY A 106 10.89 -13.42 7.30
CA GLY A 106 11.24 -12.84 6.01
C GLY A 106 11.73 -11.40 6.17
N ASP A 107 12.63 -10.95 5.30
CA ASP A 107 13.27 -9.62 5.36
C ASP A 107 13.87 -9.27 6.74
N GLY A 108 14.43 -10.27 7.42
CA GLY A 108 15.02 -10.11 8.75
C GLY A 108 14.00 -9.89 9.89
N ALA A 109 12.69 -10.03 9.62
CA ALA A 109 11.63 -9.87 10.60
C ALA A 109 10.76 -11.13 10.72
N PRO A 110 10.18 -11.41 11.91
CA PRO A 110 9.17 -12.45 12.05
C PRO A 110 7.84 -11.98 11.47
N PHE A 111 7.08 -12.90 10.85
CA PHE A 111 5.74 -12.63 10.28
C PHE A 111 5.72 -11.35 9.40
N PRO A 112 6.49 -11.36 8.30
CA PRO A 112 6.66 -10.18 7.47
C PRO A 112 5.32 -9.74 6.88
N TRP A 113 5.13 -8.43 6.76
CA TRP A 113 3.88 -7.84 6.28
C TRP A 113 3.46 -8.37 4.89
N TRP A 114 4.45 -8.62 4.03
CA TRP A 114 4.23 -9.06 2.65
C TRP A 114 3.65 -10.48 2.57
N MET A 115 3.61 -11.24 3.67
CA MET A 115 2.94 -12.55 3.68
C MET A 115 1.45 -12.44 3.31
N ARG A 116 0.83 -11.27 3.54
CA ARG A 116 -0.57 -11.00 3.17
C ARG A 116 -0.79 -10.89 1.67
N TYR A 117 0.27 -10.62 0.91
CA TYR A 117 0.27 -10.55 -0.55
C TYR A 117 0.62 -11.92 -1.15
N GLN A 118 0.45 -13.00 -0.40
CA GLN A 118 0.56 -14.37 -0.87
C GLN A 118 -0.74 -15.13 -0.59
N PRO A 119 -1.79 -14.94 -1.42
CA PRO A 119 -3.07 -15.60 -1.22
C PRO A 119 -2.95 -17.12 -1.21
N VAL A 120 -3.64 -17.76 -0.28
CA VAL A 120 -3.82 -19.23 -0.27
C VAL A 120 -5.25 -19.57 -0.64
N SER A 121 -6.22 -18.74 -0.24
CA SER A 121 -7.56 -18.77 -0.76
C SER A 121 -8.24 -17.41 -0.69
N TYR A 122 -9.47 -17.32 -1.21
CA TYR A 122 -10.33 -16.15 -1.06
C TYR A 122 -11.24 -16.20 0.19
N SER A 123 -11.08 -17.22 1.04
CA SER A 123 -11.86 -17.33 2.27
C SER A 123 -11.56 -16.17 3.22
N LEU A 124 -12.60 -15.67 3.89
CA LEU A 124 -12.49 -14.69 4.96
C LEU A 124 -12.50 -15.34 6.35
N ASP A 125 -12.39 -16.67 6.46
CA ASP A 125 -12.44 -17.37 7.75
C ASP A 125 -11.47 -16.74 8.76
N ARG A 126 -10.24 -16.46 8.31
CA ARG A 126 -9.26 -15.70 9.08
C ARG A 126 -8.12 -15.16 8.20
N SER A 127 -7.79 -13.89 8.39
CA SER A 127 -6.51 -13.26 8.02
C SER A 127 -5.73 -12.88 9.28
N ARG A 128 -4.54 -12.29 9.13
CA ARG A 128 -3.79 -11.69 10.25
C ARG A 128 -4.62 -10.67 11.05
N SER A 129 -5.53 -9.96 10.38
CA SER A 129 -6.35 -8.90 10.99
C SER A 129 -7.58 -9.41 11.74
N GLY A 130 -8.02 -10.65 11.52
CA GLY A 130 -9.18 -11.22 12.21
C GLY A 130 -10.03 -12.15 11.33
N THR A 131 -11.17 -12.54 11.89
CA THR A 131 -12.17 -13.45 11.31
C THR A 131 -13.19 -12.73 10.43
N ARG A 132 -13.96 -13.50 9.66
CA ARG A 132 -15.09 -12.99 8.85
C ARG A 132 -16.10 -12.20 9.68
N ALA A 133 -16.41 -12.66 10.90
CA ALA A 133 -17.38 -11.99 11.76
C ALA A 133 -16.88 -10.61 12.21
N GLU A 134 -15.60 -10.53 12.58
CA GLU A 134 -14.94 -9.25 12.94
C GLU A 134 -14.84 -8.33 11.72
N PHE A 135 -14.57 -8.87 10.54
CA PHE A 135 -14.57 -8.12 9.28
C PHE A 135 -15.95 -7.52 8.98
N ALA A 136 -17.01 -8.33 9.03
CA ALA A 136 -18.38 -7.86 8.81
C ALA A 136 -18.80 -6.80 9.85
N ASN A 137 -18.41 -6.99 11.11
CA ASN A 137 -18.66 -6.00 12.16
C ASN A 137 -17.93 -4.66 11.89
N MET A 138 -16.68 -4.72 11.46
CA MET A 138 -15.90 -3.55 11.06
C MET A 138 -16.56 -2.79 9.92
N VAL A 139 -16.92 -3.47 8.83
CA VAL A 139 -17.56 -2.82 7.67
C VAL A 139 -18.88 -2.15 8.07
N SER A 140 -19.70 -2.82 8.88
CA SER A 140 -20.97 -2.27 9.37
C SER A 140 -20.78 -1.01 10.23
N ARG A 141 -19.84 -1.05 11.18
CA ARG A 141 -19.58 0.08 12.10
C ARG A 141 -18.96 1.27 11.38
N CYS A 142 -17.99 1.03 10.49
CA CYS A 142 -17.41 2.08 9.67
C CYS A 142 -18.46 2.73 8.76
N THR A 143 -19.32 1.94 8.13
CA THR A 143 -20.42 2.46 7.30
C THR A 143 -21.37 3.34 8.12
N ALA A 144 -21.73 2.92 9.34
CA ALA A 144 -22.56 3.72 10.25
C ALA A 144 -21.88 5.04 10.68
N ALA A 145 -20.55 5.07 10.75
CA ALA A 145 -19.76 6.28 11.01
C ALA A 145 -19.50 7.15 9.75
N GLY A 146 -20.08 6.78 8.59
CA GLY A 146 -19.89 7.49 7.34
C GLY A 146 -18.52 7.27 6.68
N VAL A 147 -17.82 6.19 7.05
CA VAL A 147 -16.49 5.82 6.53
C VAL A 147 -16.62 4.56 5.68
N ALA A 148 -16.37 4.68 4.38
CA ALA A 148 -16.34 3.55 3.47
C ALA A 148 -15.13 2.63 3.74
N ILE A 149 -15.25 1.35 3.41
CA ILE A 149 -14.11 0.42 3.44
C ILE A 149 -13.66 0.13 2.00
N TYR A 150 -12.37 0.30 1.76
CA TYR A 150 -11.69 -0.14 0.54
C TYR A 150 -10.82 -1.36 0.83
N ALA A 151 -11.15 -2.50 0.22
CA ALA A 151 -10.37 -3.73 0.42
C ALA A 151 -9.18 -3.79 -0.53
N ASP A 152 -7.99 -4.07 0.00
CA ASP A 152 -6.84 -4.47 -0.82
C ASP A 152 -7.06 -5.91 -1.34
N VAL A 153 -7.10 -6.07 -2.66
CA VAL A 153 -7.44 -7.34 -3.30
C VAL A 153 -6.29 -7.83 -4.18
N VAL A 154 -5.74 -8.98 -3.78
CA VAL A 154 -4.64 -9.64 -4.46
C VAL A 154 -5.20 -10.72 -5.37
N ILE A 155 -5.35 -10.37 -6.64
CA ILE A 155 -6.06 -11.19 -7.64
C ILE A 155 -5.19 -11.55 -8.86
N ASN A 156 -3.93 -11.11 -8.90
CA ASN A 156 -2.98 -11.46 -9.95
C ASN A 156 -2.39 -12.87 -9.76
N HIS A 157 -2.01 -13.19 -8.52
CA HIS A 157 -1.22 -14.37 -8.21
C HIS A 157 -1.70 -15.04 -6.93
N MET A 158 -1.16 -16.23 -6.66
CA MET A 158 -1.28 -16.95 -5.40
C MET A 158 0.11 -17.09 -4.72
N ALA A 159 0.14 -17.61 -3.50
CA ALA A 159 1.37 -17.80 -2.71
C ALA A 159 2.45 -18.58 -3.46
N SER A 160 3.72 -18.21 -3.32
CA SER A 160 4.80 -18.94 -4.02
C SER A 160 5.03 -20.33 -3.41
N GLY A 161 5.70 -21.19 -4.18
CA GLY A 161 6.17 -22.50 -3.70
C GLY A 161 5.08 -23.41 -3.12
N SER A 162 5.31 -23.92 -1.92
CA SER A 162 4.41 -24.81 -1.19
C SER A 162 4.43 -24.49 0.30
N GLY A 163 3.32 -24.71 0.98
CA GLY A 163 3.21 -24.58 2.43
C GLY A 163 2.07 -25.40 3.00
N SER A 164 2.07 -25.59 4.31
CA SER A 164 1.06 -26.36 5.05
C SER A 164 0.18 -25.52 5.98
N THR A 165 0.57 -24.26 6.22
CA THR A 165 -0.08 -23.37 7.19
C THR A 165 -0.38 -22.02 6.55
N SER A 166 -1.62 -21.58 6.68
CA SER A 166 -2.09 -20.26 6.28
C SER A 166 -2.61 -19.49 7.50
N SER A 167 -3.06 -18.25 7.28
CA SER A 167 -3.76 -17.46 8.29
C SER A 167 -5.04 -18.14 8.83
N ALA A 168 -5.61 -19.09 8.08
CA ALA A 168 -6.79 -19.86 8.47
C ALA A 168 -6.46 -21.22 9.12
N GLY A 169 -5.19 -21.51 9.39
CA GLY A 169 -4.74 -22.74 10.05
C GLY A 169 -4.13 -23.74 9.09
N ALA A 170 -4.44 -25.03 9.24
CA ALA A 170 -3.89 -26.11 8.42
C ALA A 170 -4.56 -26.13 7.04
N SER A 171 -4.00 -25.34 6.12
CA SER A 171 -4.47 -25.15 4.75
C SER A 171 -3.26 -25.24 3.83
N GLY A 172 -3.03 -26.44 3.30
CA GLY A 172 -1.88 -26.72 2.47
C GLY A 172 -2.07 -26.30 1.02
N TRP A 173 -1.00 -25.80 0.40
CA TRP A 173 -0.89 -25.51 -1.02
C TRP A 173 0.46 -25.97 -1.55
N GLY A 174 0.55 -26.17 -2.87
CA GLY A 174 1.81 -26.50 -3.52
C GLY A 174 1.61 -27.00 -4.94
N GLY A 175 2.64 -26.83 -5.77
CA GLY A 175 2.61 -27.30 -7.16
C GLY A 175 1.43 -26.76 -7.97
N ARG A 176 1.06 -25.48 -7.77
CA ARG A 176 -0.12 -24.86 -8.39
C ARG A 176 -1.46 -25.51 -8.01
N SER A 177 -1.53 -26.11 -6.82
CA SER A 177 -2.77 -26.61 -6.22
C SER A 177 -3.13 -25.78 -5.00
N TYR A 178 -4.33 -25.18 -5.02
CA TYR A 178 -4.94 -24.40 -3.95
C TYR A 178 -6.35 -24.93 -3.68
N PRO A 179 -6.48 -26.01 -2.88
CA PRO A 179 -7.73 -26.76 -2.77
C PRO A 179 -8.93 -25.98 -2.23
N ARG A 180 -8.70 -24.92 -1.44
CA ARG A 180 -9.76 -24.08 -0.88
C ARG A 180 -10.40 -23.13 -1.90
N VAL A 181 -9.73 -22.82 -3.02
CA VAL A 181 -10.33 -22.04 -4.14
C VAL A 181 -10.99 -22.94 -5.19
N PRO A 182 -10.88 -24.25 -5.04
CA PRO A 182 -10.08 -25.18 -5.84
C PRO A 182 -9.45 -24.61 -7.14
N TYR A 183 -8.20 -24.16 -7.07
CA TYR A 183 -7.35 -24.01 -8.26
C TYR A 183 -6.40 -25.20 -8.42
N GLY A 184 -6.16 -25.60 -9.67
CA GLY A 184 -5.14 -26.56 -10.07
C GLY A 184 -4.18 -25.98 -11.11
N PRO A 185 -3.19 -26.76 -11.59
CA PRO A 185 -2.15 -26.26 -12.49
C PRO A 185 -2.63 -25.59 -13.77
N ASN A 186 -3.82 -25.94 -14.27
CA ASN A 186 -4.40 -25.34 -15.48
C ASN A 186 -5.00 -23.94 -15.26
N ASP A 187 -5.13 -23.52 -14.02
CA ASP A 187 -5.67 -22.20 -13.63
C ASP A 187 -4.56 -21.14 -13.54
N PHE A 188 -3.32 -21.50 -13.87
CA PHE A 188 -2.15 -20.64 -13.83
C PHE A 188 -1.53 -20.53 -15.22
N HIS A 189 -0.84 -19.42 -15.47
CA HIS A 189 -0.02 -19.31 -16.67
C HIS A 189 1.14 -20.30 -16.62
N ALA A 190 1.73 -20.56 -17.79
CA ALA A 190 2.96 -21.34 -17.87
C ALA A 190 4.07 -20.64 -17.06
N SER A 191 4.88 -21.43 -16.35
CA SER A 191 5.94 -20.86 -15.49
C SER A 191 6.95 -20.07 -16.32
N CYS A 192 7.09 -18.80 -16.00
CA CYS A 192 8.13 -17.91 -16.50
C CYS A 192 8.30 -16.76 -15.50
N GLY A 193 9.47 -16.14 -15.46
CA GLY A 193 9.68 -14.92 -14.68
C GLY A 193 9.44 -13.67 -15.51
N ILE A 194 9.00 -12.59 -14.86
CA ILE A 194 9.01 -11.25 -15.47
C ILE A 194 10.47 -10.81 -15.61
N THR A 195 10.94 -10.70 -16.85
CA THR A 195 12.32 -10.33 -17.17
C THR A 195 12.42 -9.19 -18.18
N ASN A 196 11.32 -8.83 -18.84
CA ASN A 196 11.28 -7.79 -19.86
C ASN A 196 10.03 -6.89 -19.72
N TYR A 197 10.21 -5.71 -19.12
CA TYR A 197 9.14 -4.72 -18.97
C TYR A 197 8.77 -3.99 -20.28
N GLN A 198 9.50 -4.22 -21.37
CA GLN A 198 9.16 -3.75 -22.72
C GLN A 198 8.26 -4.73 -23.48
N ASP A 199 7.91 -5.86 -22.86
CA ASP A 199 6.99 -6.85 -23.40
C ASP A 199 5.78 -6.99 -22.46
N ALA A 200 4.62 -6.48 -22.88
CA ALA A 200 3.40 -6.56 -22.10
C ALA A 200 2.97 -8.01 -21.83
N GLY A 201 3.24 -8.94 -22.76
CA GLY A 201 2.93 -10.35 -22.59
C GLY A 201 3.77 -10.99 -21.50
N ASN A 202 5.06 -10.62 -21.39
CA ASN A 202 5.91 -11.06 -20.28
C ASN A 202 5.48 -10.43 -18.95
N VAL A 203 5.12 -9.14 -18.92
CA VAL A 203 4.69 -8.45 -17.69
C VAL A 203 3.38 -9.01 -17.13
N GLN A 204 2.47 -9.46 -18.00
CA GLN A 204 1.09 -9.81 -17.63
C GLN A 204 0.79 -11.31 -17.58
N ASN A 205 1.72 -12.16 -18.01
CA ASN A 205 1.52 -13.63 -18.03
C ASN A 205 2.70 -14.41 -17.42
N CYS A 206 3.60 -13.74 -16.71
CA CYS A 206 4.71 -14.37 -16.00
C CYS A 206 4.73 -14.00 -14.52
N GLU A 207 5.41 -14.82 -13.75
CA GLU A 207 5.46 -14.79 -12.29
C GLU A 207 6.23 -13.57 -11.79
N LEU A 208 5.50 -12.66 -11.14
CA LEU A 208 6.08 -11.55 -10.39
C LEU A 208 6.80 -12.11 -9.15
N ALA A 209 8.14 -12.00 -9.11
CA ALA A 209 8.96 -12.47 -7.99
C ALA A 209 8.71 -13.95 -7.59
N GLY A 210 8.36 -14.80 -8.56
CA GLY A 210 8.09 -16.23 -8.32
C GLY A 210 6.73 -16.54 -7.67
N LEU A 211 5.85 -15.55 -7.56
CA LEU A 211 4.45 -15.73 -7.16
C LEU A 211 3.69 -16.44 -8.28
N GLN A 212 2.84 -17.41 -7.94
CA GLN A 212 2.20 -18.27 -8.94
C GLN A 212 1.12 -17.48 -9.68
N ASP A 213 1.38 -17.16 -10.95
CA ASP A 213 0.59 -16.22 -11.75
C ASP A 213 -0.70 -16.87 -12.30
N LEU A 214 -1.85 -16.31 -11.93
CA LEU A 214 -3.15 -16.85 -12.31
C LEU A 214 -3.42 -16.62 -13.79
N ASN A 215 -3.94 -17.65 -14.48
CA ASN A 215 -4.43 -17.51 -15.85
C ASN A 215 -5.79 -16.81 -15.83
N THR A 216 -5.78 -15.50 -15.64
CA THR A 216 -6.97 -14.66 -15.57
C THR A 216 -7.67 -14.48 -16.93
N SER A 217 -7.10 -15.00 -18.02
CA SER A 217 -7.78 -15.17 -19.30
C SER A 217 -8.79 -16.34 -19.29
N ALA A 218 -8.68 -17.28 -18.34
CA ALA A 218 -9.65 -18.35 -18.16
C ALA A 218 -10.93 -17.85 -17.48
N ALA A 219 -12.10 -18.25 -18.01
CA ALA A 219 -13.39 -17.87 -17.45
C ALA A 219 -13.60 -18.39 -16.02
N TYR A 220 -13.08 -19.58 -15.72
CA TYR A 220 -13.15 -20.17 -14.38
C TYR A 220 -12.43 -19.30 -13.33
N VAL A 221 -11.20 -18.89 -13.62
CA VAL A 221 -10.40 -18.00 -12.75
C VAL A 221 -11.11 -16.66 -12.54
N ARG A 222 -11.58 -16.02 -13.61
CA ARG A 222 -12.36 -14.77 -13.47
C ARG A 222 -13.62 -14.95 -12.65
N GLY A 223 -14.31 -16.09 -12.80
CA GLY A 223 -15.50 -16.41 -12.01
C GLY A 223 -15.19 -16.49 -10.52
N LYS A 224 -14.12 -17.19 -10.13
CA LYS A 224 -13.67 -17.30 -8.74
C LYS A 224 -13.26 -15.94 -8.14
N ILE A 225 -12.54 -15.13 -8.91
CA ILE A 225 -12.19 -13.77 -8.49
C ILE A 225 -13.46 -12.92 -8.33
N ALA A 226 -14.39 -12.97 -9.28
CA ALA A 226 -15.64 -12.22 -9.20
C ALA A 226 -16.51 -12.66 -8.00
N ASP A 227 -16.58 -13.95 -7.70
CA ASP A 227 -17.28 -14.47 -6.51
C ASP A 227 -16.73 -13.87 -5.22
N TYR A 228 -15.38 -13.84 -5.08
CA TYR A 228 -14.71 -13.22 -3.95
C TYR A 228 -15.02 -11.72 -3.80
N LEU A 229 -14.91 -10.97 -4.90
CA LEU A 229 -15.16 -9.53 -4.89
C LEU A 229 -16.63 -9.20 -4.63
N VAL A 230 -17.56 -10.00 -5.15
CA VAL A 230 -19.00 -9.88 -4.87
C VAL A 230 -19.30 -10.19 -3.41
N ASP A 231 -18.65 -11.18 -2.81
CA ASP A 231 -18.80 -11.48 -1.37
C ASP A 231 -18.36 -10.28 -0.50
N LEU A 232 -17.20 -9.70 -0.80
CA LEU A 232 -16.74 -8.47 -0.12
C LEU A 232 -17.72 -7.30 -0.28
N ALA A 233 -18.20 -7.07 -1.50
CA ALA A 233 -19.17 -6.01 -1.76
C ALA A 233 -20.50 -6.24 -1.03
N ASN A 234 -20.98 -7.48 -0.96
CA ASN A 234 -22.18 -7.85 -0.22
C ASN A 234 -22.03 -7.68 1.30
N LEU A 235 -20.81 -7.79 1.83
CA LEU A 235 -20.50 -7.45 3.22
C LEU A 235 -20.44 -5.94 3.48
N GLY A 236 -20.53 -5.11 2.42
CA GLY A 236 -20.58 -3.65 2.51
C GLY A 236 -19.29 -2.94 2.08
N VAL A 237 -18.29 -3.66 1.56
CA VAL A 237 -17.09 -3.02 0.98
C VAL A 237 -17.52 -2.12 -0.20
N ARG A 238 -16.99 -0.89 -0.23
CA ARG A 238 -17.39 0.14 -1.20
C ARG A 238 -16.36 0.40 -2.29
N GLY A 239 -15.18 -0.17 -2.17
CA GLY A 239 -14.15 -0.07 -3.18
C GLY A 239 -13.04 -1.08 -3.02
N PHE A 240 -12.18 -1.14 -4.03
CA PHE A 240 -11.09 -2.10 -4.12
C PHE A 240 -9.82 -1.40 -4.57
N ARG A 241 -8.74 -1.60 -3.79
CA ARG A 241 -7.37 -1.40 -4.24
C ARG A 241 -6.94 -2.67 -4.94
N VAL A 242 -6.76 -2.63 -6.26
CA VAL A 242 -6.31 -3.81 -7.01
C VAL A 242 -4.79 -3.87 -6.99
N ASP A 243 -4.28 -4.82 -6.21
CA ASP A 243 -2.85 -5.11 -6.12
C ASP A 243 -2.28 -5.53 -7.47
N ALA A 244 -1.04 -5.10 -7.76
CA ALA A 244 -0.29 -5.53 -8.93
C ALA A 244 -1.09 -5.40 -10.24
N ALA A 245 -1.98 -4.41 -10.36
CA ALA A 245 -2.89 -4.29 -11.50
C ALA A 245 -2.16 -4.16 -12.84
N LYS A 246 -0.92 -3.63 -12.86
CA LYS A 246 -0.02 -3.64 -14.02
C LYS A 246 0.16 -5.03 -14.65
N HIS A 247 0.13 -6.07 -13.83
CA HIS A 247 0.34 -7.46 -14.20
C HIS A 247 -0.94 -8.15 -14.68
N LEU A 248 -2.06 -7.44 -14.72
CA LEU A 248 -3.31 -7.90 -15.30
C LEU A 248 -3.66 -7.05 -16.53
N SER A 249 -3.97 -7.67 -17.66
CA SER A 249 -4.37 -6.89 -18.84
C SER A 249 -5.65 -6.07 -18.57
N PRO A 250 -5.78 -4.86 -19.14
CA PRO A 250 -7.00 -4.07 -19.01
C PRO A 250 -8.25 -4.83 -19.45
N GLY A 251 -8.16 -5.64 -20.52
CA GLY A 251 -9.29 -6.45 -20.99
C GLY A 251 -9.78 -7.47 -19.94
N VAL A 252 -8.85 -8.13 -19.24
CA VAL A 252 -9.17 -9.06 -18.16
C VAL A 252 -9.79 -8.32 -16.97
N LEU A 253 -9.19 -7.22 -16.52
CA LEU A 253 -9.75 -6.41 -15.42
C LEU A 253 -11.14 -5.91 -15.77
N GLY A 254 -11.36 -5.44 -17.00
CA GLY A 254 -12.67 -5.03 -17.48
C GLY A 254 -13.71 -6.15 -17.39
N ALA A 255 -13.33 -7.37 -17.77
CA ALA A 255 -14.21 -8.54 -17.64
C ALA A 255 -14.53 -8.89 -16.18
N ILE A 256 -13.54 -8.82 -15.28
CA ILE A 256 -13.75 -9.05 -13.84
C ILE A 256 -14.66 -7.97 -13.26
N PHE A 257 -14.39 -6.69 -13.53
CA PHE A 257 -15.20 -5.57 -13.01
C PHE A 257 -16.63 -5.64 -13.55
N GLY A 258 -16.81 -5.98 -14.83
CA GLY A 258 -18.13 -6.19 -15.42
C GLY A 258 -18.90 -7.31 -14.73
N ALA A 259 -18.25 -8.45 -14.45
CA ALA A 259 -18.86 -9.56 -13.75
C ALA A 259 -19.26 -9.21 -12.31
N VAL A 260 -18.45 -8.41 -11.60
CA VAL A 260 -18.77 -7.91 -10.26
C VAL A 260 -19.92 -6.91 -10.32
N ASN A 261 -19.83 -5.89 -11.17
CA ASN A 261 -20.83 -4.83 -11.31
C ASN A 261 -22.23 -5.37 -11.66
N ALA A 262 -22.31 -6.47 -12.40
CA ALA A 262 -23.56 -7.14 -12.74
C ALA A 262 -24.24 -7.84 -11.53
N ARG A 263 -23.52 -8.04 -10.42
CA ARG A 263 -23.94 -8.85 -9.28
C ARG A 263 -24.03 -8.08 -7.96
N VAL A 264 -23.74 -6.78 -7.97
CA VAL A 264 -23.74 -5.93 -6.78
C VAL A 264 -24.70 -4.76 -6.95
N ALA A 265 -25.34 -4.34 -5.85
CA ALA A 265 -26.33 -3.27 -5.87
C ALA A 265 -25.72 -1.88 -6.11
N ALA A 266 -24.52 -1.64 -5.57
CA ALA A 266 -23.77 -0.40 -5.74
C ALA A 266 -22.42 -0.71 -6.37
N ARG A 267 -22.08 0.03 -7.43
CA ARG A 267 -20.79 -0.15 -8.12
C ARG A 267 -19.64 0.21 -7.18
N PRO A 268 -18.64 -0.67 -7.02
CA PRO A 268 -17.46 -0.38 -6.22
C PRO A 268 -16.61 0.71 -6.87
N PHE A 269 -15.94 1.50 -6.04
CA PHE A 269 -14.80 2.31 -6.47
C PHE A 269 -13.60 1.40 -6.77
N TRP A 270 -12.92 1.60 -7.90
CA TRP A 270 -11.75 0.81 -8.30
C TRP A 270 -10.55 1.72 -8.41
N PHE A 271 -9.51 1.47 -7.62
CA PHE A 271 -8.21 2.12 -7.81
C PHE A 271 -7.11 1.08 -7.97
N LEU A 272 -6.29 1.29 -8.99
CA LEU A 272 -5.43 0.26 -9.55
C LEU A 272 -3.97 0.59 -9.27
N GLU A 273 -3.23 -0.39 -8.76
CA GLU A 273 -1.79 -0.27 -8.66
C GLU A 273 -1.13 -0.49 -10.01
N VAL A 274 -0.82 0.59 -10.72
CA VAL A 274 -0.08 0.53 -11.98
C VAL A 274 1.15 1.44 -11.89
N ILE A 275 2.30 0.84 -11.56
CA ILE A 275 3.58 1.56 -11.54
C ILE A 275 4.08 1.70 -12.98
N GLY A 276 3.86 2.85 -13.59
CA GLY A 276 4.42 3.18 -14.90
C GLY A 276 5.86 3.68 -14.83
N ALA A 277 6.70 3.26 -15.78
CA ALA A 277 7.99 3.89 -16.03
C ALA A 277 8.20 4.13 -17.54
N ALA A 278 9.07 5.10 -17.85
CA ALA A 278 9.38 5.45 -19.23
C ALA A 278 9.96 4.25 -19.99
N GLY A 279 9.45 4.00 -21.19
CA GLY A 279 9.91 2.91 -22.07
C GLY A 279 9.34 1.54 -21.74
N GLU A 280 8.49 1.39 -20.73
CA GLU A 280 7.79 0.14 -20.45
C GLU A 280 6.54 -0.02 -21.32
N ALA A 281 6.18 -1.26 -21.67
CA ALA A 281 5.06 -1.57 -22.55
C ALA A 281 3.68 -1.40 -21.88
N VAL A 282 3.63 -1.52 -20.54
CA VAL A 282 2.41 -1.35 -19.76
C VAL A 282 2.45 0.00 -19.06
N GLN A 283 1.46 0.85 -19.36
CA GLN A 283 1.37 2.22 -18.88
C GLN A 283 0.04 2.47 -18.16
N PRO A 284 0.00 3.33 -17.12
CA PRO A 284 -1.21 3.70 -16.39
C PRO A 284 -2.40 4.10 -17.28
N SER A 285 -2.13 4.83 -18.36
CA SER A 285 -3.16 5.35 -19.27
C SER A 285 -4.00 4.26 -19.94
N GLN A 286 -3.47 3.04 -20.06
CA GLN A 286 -4.18 1.89 -20.63
C GLN A 286 -5.36 1.43 -19.77
N TYR A 287 -5.42 1.84 -18.50
CA TYR A 287 -6.44 1.41 -17.54
C TYR A 287 -7.57 2.44 -17.36
N PHE A 288 -7.44 3.64 -17.93
CA PHE A 288 -8.41 4.74 -17.74
C PHE A 288 -9.80 4.46 -18.31
N GLY A 289 -9.92 3.52 -19.27
CA GLY A 289 -11.22 3.13 -19.85
C GLY A 289 -12.03 2.18 -18.97
N LEU A 290 -11.45 1.64 -17.89
CA LEU A 290 -12.10 0.62 -17.07
C LEU A 290 -13.24 1.18 -16.21
N SER A 291 -14.22 0.32 -15.95
CA SER A 291 -15.44 0.66 -15.20
C SER A 291 -16.14 1.91 -15.76
N ASP A 292 -16.43 1.92 -17.06
CA ASP A 292 -17.03 3.05 -17.81
C ASP A 292 -16.26 4.36 -17.65
N GLY A 293 -14.92 4.25 -17.65
CA GLY A 293 -14.05 5.36 -17.35
C GLY A 293 -14.35 5.94 -15.97
N GLN A 294 -14.36 5.11 -14.93
CA GLN A 294 -14.40 5.54 -13.52
C GLN A 294 -13.27 4.92 -12.69
N ALA A 295 -12.55 3.93 -13.21
CA ALA A 295 -11.38 3.42 -12.53
C ALA A 295 -10.32 4.52 -12.41
N THR A 296 -9.66 4.56 -11.25
CA THR A 296 -8.53 5.42 -10.98
C THR A 296 -7.25 4.59 -10.86
N VAL A 297 -6.11 5.26 -10.93
CA VAL A 297 -4.78 4.64 -10.86
C VAL A 297 -3.97 5.37 -9.80
N THR A 298 -3.22 4.63 -9.01
CA THR A 298 -2.25 5.19 -8.05
C THR A 298 -1.19 6.02 -8.77
N GLU A 299 -1.07 7.30 -8.43
CA GLU A 299 -0.11 8.22 -9.02
C GLU A 299 1.27 8.08 -8.36
N PHE A 300 2.10 7.19 -8.90
CA PHE A 300 3.43 6.94 -8.37
C PHE A 300 4.43 8.08 -8.60
N ALA A 301 4.13 9.06 -9.47
CA ALA A 301 4.99 10.24 -9.65
C ALA A 301 4.71 11.36 -8.64
N PHE A 302 3.57 11.33 -7.91
CA PHE A 302 3.21 12.37 -6.94
C PHE A 302 4.24 12.48 -5.81
N GLY A 303 4.43 11.39 -5.06
CA GLY A 303 5.34 11.34 -3.91
C GLY A 303 6.79 11.77 -4.24
N PRO A 304 7.46 11.20 -5.26
CA PRO A 304 8.82 11.58 -5.63
C PRO A 304 8.98 13.03 -6.10
N GLN A 305 7.99 13.56 -6.81
CA GLN A 305 8.02 14.95 -7.25
C GLN A 305 7.84 15.91 -6.06
N LEU A 306 6.96 15.59 -5.10
CA LEU A 306 6.87 16.31 -3.83
C LEU A 306 8.18 16.23 -3.04
N PHE A 307 8.74 15.03 -2.88
CA PHE A 307 10.04 14.85 -2.24
C PHE A 307 11.10 15.77 -2.87
N GLY A 308 11.17 15.82 -4.20
CA GLY A 308 12.11 16.68 -4.92
C GLY A 308 12.03 18.16 -4.55
N LYS A 309 10.83 18.65 -4.16
CA LYS A 309 10.59 20.05 -3.79
C LYS A 309 10.72 20.32 -2.29
N PHE A 310 10.34 19.38 -1.44
CA PHE A 310 10.38 19.52 0.02
C PHE A 310 11.72 19.11 0.64
N ALA A 311 12.38 18.07 0.11
CA ALA A 311 13.61 17.50 0.67
C ALA A 311 14.74 17.29 -0.35
N GLY A 312 14.45 17.36 -1.65
CA GLY A 312 15.42 17.16 -2.73
C GLY A 312 16.20 18.40 -3.18
N GLY A 313 16.13 19.51 -2.44
CA GLY A 313 16.80 20.77 -2.80
C GLY A 313 16.09 21.64 -3.84
N GLY A 314 14.86 21.28 -4.22
CA GLY A 314 14.00 22.10 -5.08
C GLY A 314 13.40 23.31 -4.38
N LYS A 315 12.59 24.09 -5.11
CA LYS A 315 11.89 25.28 -4.59
C LYS A 315 10.39 25.01 -4.47
N LEU A 316 9.81 25.26 -3.30
CA LEU A 316 8.37 25.14 -3.08
C LEU A 316 7.54 26.02 -4.01
N ALA A 317 8.07 27.19 -4.43
CA ALA A 317 7.42 28.09 -5.37
C ALA A 317 7.12 27.46 -6.74
N ASP A 318 7.80 26.36 -7.11
CA ASP A 318 7.51 25.64 -8.34
C ASP A 318 6.17 24.91 -8.27
N LEU A 319 5.70 24.55 -7.07
CA LEU A 319 4.45 23.80 -6.87
C LEU A 319 3.19 24.56 -7.35
N ARG A 320 3.31 25.85 -7.71
CA ARG A 320 2.23 26.66 -8.29
C ARG A 320 1.60 26.08 -9.56
N THR A 321 2.29 25.17 -10.26
CA THR A 321 1.76 24.44 -11.43
C THR A 321 1.74 22.92 -11.23
N PHE A 322 1.92 22.45 -9.99
CA PHE A 322 1.97 21.02 -9.69
C PHE A 322 0.68 20.31 -10.13
N GLY A 323 0.81 19.14 -10.75
CA GLY A 323 -0.33 18.43 -11.36
C GLY A 323 0.00 17.91 -12.75
N GLU A 324 -1.01 17.85 -13.62
CA GLU A 324 -0.90 17.30 -14.98
C GLU A 324 0.20 17.96 -15.84
N THR A 325 0.49 19.25 -15.62
CA THR A 325 1.55 19.95 -16.39
C THR A 325 2.96 19.43 -16.09
N TRP A 326 3.12 18.64 -15.02
CA TRP A 326 4.36 17.95 -14.65
C TRP A 326 4.41 16.51 -15.18
N GLY A 327 3.47 16.14 -16.05
CA GLY A 327 3.34 14.77 -16.57
C GLY A 327 2.71 13.80 -15.58
N LEU A 328 2.06 14.30 -14.51
CA LEU A 328 1.19 13.48 -13.69
C LEU A 328 -0.05 13.04 -14.50
N LEU A 329 -0.66 11.94 -14.09
CA LEU A 329 -1.91 11.41 -14.61
C LEU A 329 -3.01 12.49 -14.55
N PRO A 330 -4.07 12.36 -15.39
CA PRO A 330 -5.22 13.24 -15.26
C PRO A 330 -5.76 13.21 -13.83
N SER A 331 -6.01 14.39 -13.25
CA SER A 331 -6.40 14.54 -11.84
C SER A 331 -7.62 13.69 -11.49
N ALA A 332 -8.64 13.66 -12.37
CA ALA A 332 -9.85 12.85 -12.21
C ALA A 332 -9.61 11.32 -12.27
N ARG A 333 -8.39 10.88 -12.59
CA ARG A 333 -7.98 9.47 -12.70
C ARG A 333 -6.93 9.08 -11.66
N ALA A 334 -6.48 9.99 -10.82
CA ALA A 334 -5.35 9.78 -9.93
C ALA A 334 -5.80 9.53 -8.49
N VAL A 335 -5.23 8.52 -7.85
CA VAL A 335 -5.14 8.44 -6.39
C VAL A 335 -3.76 8.97 -5.99
N ALA A 336 -3.73 10.08 -5.27
CA ALA A 336 -2.51 10.76 -4.85
C ALA A 336 -2.04 10.24 -3.48
N PHE A 337 -0.73 10.21 -3.25
CA PHE A 337 -0.15 9.83 -1.96
C PHE A 337 1.28 10.35 -1.85
N THR A 338 1.71 10.71 -0.63
CA THR A 338 3.10 11.11 -0.35
C THR A 338 4.04 9.92 -0.29
N ASP A 339 3.58 8.80 0.26
CA ASP A 339 4.22 7.49 0.33
C ASP A 339 3.12 6.41 0.46
N ASN A 340 3.52 5.14 0.32
CA ASN A 340 2.65 4.01 0.57
C ASN A 340 3.45 2.92 1.30
N HIS A 341 2.77 1.82 1.65
CA HIS A 341 3.37 0.72 2.38
C HIS A 341 4.61 0.08 1.69
N ASP A 342 4.70 0.11 0.36
CA ASP A 342 5.89 -0.36 -0.37
C ASP A 342 7.01 0.69 -0.37
N LYS A 343 6.69 1.90 -0.82
CA LYS A 343 7.65 2.96 -1.13
C LYS A 343 8.34 3.50 0.11
N GLN A 344 7.66 3.52 1.26
CA GLN A 344 8.28 3.88 2.54
C GLN A 344 9.34 2.87 3.02
N ARG A 345 9.43 1.70 2.37
CA ARG A 345 10.42 0.63 2.64
C ARG A 345 11.35 0.35 1.45
N GLY A 346 11.23 1.11 0.37
CA GLY A 346 12.04 0.91 -0.85
C GLY A 346 11.55 -0.20 -1.78
N HIS A 347 10.38 -0.80 -1.55
CA HIS A 347 9.81 -1.82 -2.43
C HIS A 347 9.25 -1.20 -3.74
N GLY A 348 8.95 -2.03 -4.75
CA GLY A 348 8.27 -1.60 -5.99
C GLY A 348 9.07 -0.64 -6.88
N GLY A 349 10.40 -0.68 -6.82
CA GLY A 349 11.32 0.09 -7.68
C GLY A 349 12.09 1.18 -6.92
N GLY A 350 11.95 1.24 -5.60
CA GLY A 350 12.56 2.26 -4.76
C GLY A 350 12.05 3.67 -5.10
N GLY A 351 12.93 4.64 -4.89
CA GLY A 351 12.70 6.07 -5.09
C GLY A 351 12.79 6.85 -3.79
N ASN A 352 12.87 8.17 -3.90
CA ASN A 352 12.89 9.05 -2.74
C ASN A 352 11.46 9.49 -2.42
N TYR A 353 11.00 9.17 -1.22
CA TYR A 353 9.68 9.50 -0.72
C TYR A 353 9.83 10.18 0.63
N LEU A 354 8.92 11.11 0.93
CA LEU A 354 8.77 11.59 2.29
C LEU A 354 7.97 10.56 3.07
N THR A 355 8.43 10.24 4.27
CA THR A 355 7.79 9.29 5.18
C THR A 355 7.72 9.93 6.57
N TYR A 356 7.06 9.26 7.51
CA TYR A 356 7.03 9.70 8.91
C TYR A 356 8.43 9.91 9.53
N HIS A 357 9.50 9.32 8.97
CA HIS A 357 10.87 9.53 9.43
C HIS A 357 11.40 10.96 9.21
N GLN A 358 10.73 11.78 8.38
CA GLN A 358 11.08 13.17 8.12
C GLN A 358 10.26 14.21 8.93
N GLY A 359 9.44 13.75 9.89
CA GLY A 359 8.72 14.60 10.84
C GLY A 359 7.92 15.73 10.17
N ALA A 360 8.11 16.97 10.62
CA ALA A 360 7.36 18.13 10.14
C ALA A 360 7.42 18.34 8.60
N THR A 361 8.49 17.88 7.93
CA THR A 361 8.58 17.98 6.46
C THR A 361 7.55 17.07 5.79
N TYR A 362 7.33 15.88 6.34
CA TYR A 362 6.32 14.94 5.87
C TYR A 362 4.90 15.45 6.17
N ASP A 363 4.69 16.06 7.34
CA ASP A 363 3.40 16.65 7.71
C ASP A 363 3.03 17.79 6.73
N LEU A 364 3.97 18.69 6.43
CA LEU A 364 3.74 19.78 5.47
C LEU A 364 3.46 19.29 4.05
N ALA A 365 4.08 18.19 3.62
CA ALA A 365 3.80 17.58 2.33
C ALA A 365 2.39 16.99 2.26
N ASN A 366 1.91 16.39 3.36
CA ASN A 366 0.53 15.91 3.47
C ASN A 366 -0.46 17.09 3.51
N VAL A 367 -0.16 18.17 4.23
CA VAL A 367 -0.98 19.40 4.21
C VAL A 367 -1.08 19.96 2.79
N PHE A 368 0.03 19.99 2.04
CA PHE A 368 0.01 20.39 0.64
C PHE A 368 -0.89 19.46 -0.21
N MET A 369 -0.74 18.13 -0.07
CA MET A 369 -1.57 17.17 -0.80
C MET A 369 -3.06 17.35 -0.53
N LEU A 370 -3.45 17.58 0.73
CA LEU A 370 -4.85 17.78 1.12
C LEU A 370 -5.41 19.14 0.68
N ALA A 371 -4.57 20.17 0.59
CA ALA A 371 -4.98 21.52 0.18
C ALA A 371 -4.93 21.75 -1.34
N TRP A 372 -4.16 20.94 -2.08
CA TRP A 372 -3.97 21.10 -3.52
C TRP A 372 -5.03 20.31 -4.31
N PRO A 373 -5.70 20.92 -5.32
CA PRO A 373 -6.82 20.28 -6.02
C PRO A 373 -6.36 19.28 -7.09
N TYR A 374 -5.63 18.24 -6.68
CA TYR A 374 -5.14 17.18 -7.55
C TYR A 374 -5.46 15.80 -7.00
N GLY A 375 -6.08 14.96 -7.82
CA GLY A 375 -6.33 13.57 -7.48
C GLY A 375 -7.30 13.38 -6.32
N TYR A 376 -7.40 12.12 -5.90
CA TYR A 376 -8.08 11.70 -4.69
C TYR A 376 -7.02 11.29 -3.65
N PRO A 377 -6.84 12.07 -2.56
CA PRO A 377 -5.77 11.86 -1.58
C PRO A 377 -6.03 10.74 -0.57
#